data_AF-A0A9E3PU02-F1
#
_entry.id   AF-A0A9E3PU02-F1
#
_cell.length_a   1.000
_cell.length_b   1.000
_cell.length_c   1.000
_cell.angle_alpha   90.00
_cell.angle_beta   90.00
_cell.angle_gamma   90.00
#
_symmetry.space_group_name_H-M   'P 1'
#
loop_
_entity.id
_entity.type
_entity.pdbx_description
1 polymer ?
#
loop_
_entity_poly.entity_id
_entity_poly.type
_entity_poly.pdbx_seq_one_letter_code
_entity_poly.pdbx_strand_id
1 'polypeptide(L)' 'MAGLRLGRLPDRTPVKVTIGLAPELHEALVDYAALYEETYGRAEPVQELIPAMLAGFLEGDRLFARRRRERRS' A
#
# COMPACT_ATOMS: atom_id res chain seq x y z
N MET A 1 25.56 9.20 31.24
CA MET A 1 25.26 7.92 30.54
C MET A 1 25.02 8.26 29.09
N ALA A 2 25.85 7.73 28.18
CA ALA A 2 25.72 7.98 26.74
C ALA A 2 24.51 7.20 26.20
N GLY A 3 23.53 7.90 25.63
CA GLY A 3 22.39 7.29 24.97
C GLY A 3 22.76 6.70 23.61
N LEU A 4 22.06 5.64 23.19
CA LEU A 4 22.17 5.09 21.84
C LEU A 4 21.83 6.17 20.81
N ARG A 5 22.68 6.31 19.77
CA ARG A 5 22.43 7.23 18.64
C ARG A 5 21.22 6.83 17.80
N LEU A 6 20.86 5.55 17.83
CA LEU A 6 19.65 5.04 17.21
C LEU A 6 18.51 5.09 18.23
N GLY A 7 17.59 6.03 18.00
CA GLY A 7 16.32 6.08 18.74
C GLY A 7 15.47 4.83 18.47
N ARG A 8 14.47 4.61 19.31
CA ARG A 8 13.52 3.50 19.14
C ARG A 8 12.93 3.53 17.73
N LEU A 9 13.02 2.41 17.01
CA LEU A 9 12.40 2.26 15.70
C LEU A 9 10.88 2.44 15.81
N PRO A 10 10.22 2.99 14.78
CA PRO A 10 8.76 3.10 14.77
C PRO A 10 8.14 1.70 14.87
N ASP A 11 6.91 1.64 15.38
CA ASP A 11 6.12 0.42 15.31
C ASP A 11 5.92 0.04 13.84
N ARG A 12 6.39 -1.17 13.49
CA ARG A 12 6.30 -1.75 12.15
C ARG A 12 5.37 -2.95 12.12
N THR A 13 4.56 -3.13 13.17
CA THR A 13 3.61 -4.23 13.25
C THR A 13 2.58 -4.06 12.13
N PRO A 14 2.50 -5.00 11.18
CA PRO A 14 1.56 -4.89 10.07
C PRO A 14 0.13 -5.01 10.59
N VAL A 15 -0.74 -4.10 10.18
CA VAL A 15 -2.17 -4.16 10.48
C VAL A 15 -2.84 -5.01 9.41
N LYS A 16 -3.44 -6.13 9.80
CA LYS A 16 -4.23 -6.97 8.90
C LYS A 16 -5.64 -6.40 8.75
N VAL A 17 -6.08 -6.20 7.52
CA VAL A 17 -7.44 -5.76 7.19
C VAL A 17 -8.07 -6.81 6.28
N THR A 18 -9.22 -7.35 6.67
CA THR A 18 -10.02 -8.25 5.84
C THR A 18 -11.08 -7.43 5.10
N ILE A 19 -11.16 -7.57 3.78
CA ILE A 19 -12.08 -6.84 2.91
C ILE A 19 -12.86 -7.80 2.01
N GLY A 20 -14.09 -7.42 1.66
CA GLY A 20 -14.83 -8.03 0.55
C GLY A 20 -14.59 -7.23 -0.72
N LEU A 21 -14.39 -7.93 -1.85
CA LEU A 21 -14.25 -7.32 -3.17
C LEU A 21 -15.48 -7.66 -4.01
N ALA A 22 -15.94 -6.69 -4.80
CA ALA A 22 -16.91 -6.97 -5.86
C ALA A 22 -16.26 -7.90 -6.90
N PRO A 23 -17.02 -8.81 -7.55
CA PRO A 23 -16.48 -9.73 -8.55
C PRO A 23 -15.68 -9.01 -9.65
N GLU A 24 -16.19 -7.89 -10.14
CA GLU A 24 -15.58 -7.12 -11.23
C GLU A 24 -14.22 -6.52 -10.82
N LEU A 25 -14.10 -6.10 -9.55
CA LEU A 25 -12.83 -5.60 -9.02
C LEU A 25 -11.82 -6.73 -8.84
N HIS A 26 -12.26 -7.93 -8.43
CA HIS A 26 -11.39 -9.08 -8.33
C HIS A 26 -10.84 -9.48 -9.71
N GLU A 27 -11.69 -9.57 -10.73
CA GLU A 27 -11.26 -9.86 -12.10
C GLU A 27 -10.23 -8.83 -12.60
N ALA A 28 -10.52 -7.54 -12.44
CA ALA A 28 -9.58 -6.49 -12.82
C ALA A 28 -8.22 -6.58 -12.09
N LEU A 29 -8.20 -6.98 -10.82
CA LEU A 29 -6.97 -7.17 -10.06
C LEU A 29 -6.17 -8.38 -10.55
N VAL A 30 -6.84 -9.46 -10.96
CA VAL A 30 -6.20 -10.65 -11.54
C VAL A 30 -5.56 -10.28 -12.89
N ASP A 31 -6.29 -9.56 -13.75
CA ASP A 31 -5.77 -9.09 -15.03
C ASP A 31 -4.55 -8.17 -14.85
N TYR A 32 -4.61 -7.28 -13.85
CA TYR A 32 -3.47 -6.42 -13.52
C TYR A 32 -2.25 -7.23 -13.07
N ALA A 33 -2.45 -8.27 -12.26
CA ALA A 33 -1.34 -9.12 -11.81
C ALA A 33 -0.68 -9.87 -12.98
N ALA A 34 -1.47 -10.33 -13.95
CA ALA A 34 -0.95 -10.94 -15.18
C ALA A 34 -0.11 -9.94 -15.99
N LEU A 35 -0.62 -8.72 -16.19
CA LEU A 35 0.12 -7.66 -16.87
C LEU A 35 1.40 -7.24 -16.13
N TYR A 36 1.37 -7.24 -14.80
CA TYR A 36 2.54 -6.98 -13.97
C TYR A 36 3.62 -8.04 -14.21
N GLU A 37 3.23 -9.32 -14.24
CA GLU A 37 4.14 -10.42 -14.56
C GLU A 37 4.72 -10.28 -15.98
N GLU A 38 3.90 -9.98 -16.98
CA GLU A 38 4.36 -9.76 -18.35
C GLU A 38 5.37 -8.60 -18.44
N THR A 39 5.12 -7.52 -17.68
CA THR A 39 5.95 -6.31 -17.70
C THR A 39 7.29 -6.51 -16.99
N TYR A 40 7.29 -7.20 -15.84
CA TYR A 40 8.45 -7.29 -14.96
C TYR A 40 9.08 -8.70 -14.89
N GLY A 41 8.51 -9.68 -15.58
CA GLY A 41 8.96 -11.07 -15.60
C GLY A 41 8.80 -11.77 -14.25
N ARG A 42 7.95 -11.25 -13.36
CA ARG A 42 7.78 -11.76 -12.00
C ARG A 42 6.31 -11.78 -11.61
N ALA A 43 5.80 -13.00 -11.41
CA ALA A 43 4.49 -13.22 -10.82
C ALA A 43 4.48 -12.72 -9.37
N GLU A 44 3.46 -11.92 -9.04
CA GLU A 44 3.17 -11.51 -7.67
C GLU A 44 1.69 -11.75 -7.39
N PRO A 45 1.34 -12.32 -6.23
CA PRO A 45 -0.05 -12.53 -5.88
C PRO A 45 -0.74 -11.17 -5.65
N VAL A 46 -2.02 -11.09 -6.04
CA VAL A 46 -2.82 -9.86 -5.94
C VAL A 46 -2.75 -9.22 -4.55
N GLN A 47 -2.71 -10.02 -3.48
CA GLN A 47 -2.66 -9.56 -2.10
C GLN A 47 -1.38 -8.78 -1.77
N GLU A 48 -0.27 -9.05 -2.45
CA GLU A 48 1.00 -8.32 -2.28
C GLU A 48 1.01 -7.04 -3.12
N LEU A 49 0.26 -7.00 -4.23
CA LEU A 49 0.10 -5.81 -5.06
C LEU A 49 -0.84 -4.77 -4.44
N ILE A 50 -1.91 -5.21 -3.76
CA ILE A 50 -2.94 -4.33 -3.17
C ILE A 50 -2.33 -3.25 -2.26
N PRO A 51 -1.44 -3.55 -1.28
CA PRO A 51 -0.85 -2.53 -0.43
C PRO A 51 -0.09 -1.45 -1.23
N ALA A 52 0.66 -1.84 -2.26
CA ALA A 52 1.40 -0.92 -3.11
C ALA A 52 0.45 -0.06 -3.97
N MET A 53 -0.60 -0.65 -4.53
CA MET A 53 -1.64 0.08 -5.27
C MET A 53 -2.33 1.12 -4.38
N LEU A 54 -2.71 0.75 -3.15
CA LEU A 54 -3.35 1.66 -2.19
C LEU A 54 -2.41 2.78 -1.76
N ALA A 55 -1.13 2.48 -1.53
CA ALA A 55 -0.12 3.51 -1.24
C ALA A 55 -0.01 4.51 -2.39
N GLY A 56 0.14 4.01 -3.63
CA GLY A 56 0.21 4.85 -4.82
C GLY A 56 -1.06 5.70 -5.03
N PHE A 57 -2.24 5.13 -4.79
CA PHE A 57 -3.51 5.87 -4.85
C PHE A 57 -3.54 7.03 -3.84
N LEU A 58 -3.18 6.77 -2.58
CA LEU A 58 -3.18 7.79 -1.52
C LEU A 58 -2.11 8.86 -1.73
N GLU A 59 -0.97 8.50 -2.30
CA GLU A 59 0.10 9.44 -2.66
C GLU A 59 -0.30 10.33 -3.85
N GLY A 60 -1.02 9.76 -4.83
CA GLY A 60 -1.53 10.47 -6.00
C GLY A 60 -2.67 11.45 -5.70
N ASP A 61 -3.46 11.22 -4.65
CA ASP A 61 -4.55 12.10 -4.25
C ASP A 61 -4.05 13.36 -3.52
N ARG A 62 -3.85 14.44 -4.28
CA ARG A 62 -3.38 15.75 -3.77
C ARG A 62 -4.35 16.38 -2.77
N LEU A 63 -5.66 16.22 -2.97
CA LEU A 63 -6.66 16.78 -2.06
C LEU A 63 -6.62 16.07 -0.72
N PHE A 64 -6.57 14.74 -0.75
CA PHE A 64 -6.35 13.92 0.44
C PHE A 64 -5.05 14.33 1.15
N ALA A 65 -3.93 14.41 0.42
CA ALA A 65 -2.65 14.79 0.99
C ALA A 65 -2.68 16.16 1.69
N ARG A 66 -3.35 17.16 1.10
CA ARG A 66 -3.54 18.49 1.71
C ARG A 66 -4.35 18.39 3.00
N ARG A 67 -5.53 17.78 2.96
CA ARG A 67 -6.44 17.64 4.12
C ARG A 67 -5.82 16.81 5.25
N ARG A 68 -5.02 15.80 4.91
CA ARG A 68 -4.31 14.96 5.87
C ARG A 68 -3.21 15.75 6.61
N ARG A 69 -2.59 16.74 5.97
CA ARG A 69 -1.64 17.66 6.64
C ARG A 69 -2.36 18.61 7.60
N GLU A 70 -3.44 19.24 7.16
CA GLU A 70 -4.26 20.15 7.98
C GLU A 70 -4.81 19.46 9.25
N ARG A 71 -5.14 18.17 9.19
CA ARG A 71 -5.62 17.41 10.36
C ARG A 71 -4.53 17.00 11.35
N ARG A 72 -3.25 17.11 10.98
CA ARG A 72 -2.11 16.70 11.82
C ARG A 72 -1.33 17.86 12.42
N SER A 73 -1.53 19.07 11.90
CA SER A 73 -1.08 20.33 12.50
C SER A 73 -1.99 20.73 13.64
#